data_AF-A0A1F8TF96-F1
#
_entry.id   AF-A0A1F8TF96-F1
#
_cell.length_a   1.000
_cell.length_b   1.000
_cell.length_c   1.000
_cell.angle_alpha   90.00
_cell.angle_beta   90.00
_cell.angle_gamma   90.00
#
_symmetry.space_group_name_H-M   'P 1'
#
loop_
_entity.id
_entity.type
_entity.pdbx_description
1 polymer ?
#
loop_
_entity_poly.entity_id
_entity_poly.type
_entity_poly.pdbx_seq_one_letter_code
_entity_poly.pdbx_strand_id
1 'polypeptide(L)'
;MRRISFFIAAALTLSSCSLARSQSSVEPTQPWPPATGTVVAQTLYGRITSVEEGGYSIELRETPIPPDRPEAERAAAQAAIRAFAGAPSLTLTYSGLQRHPENSGIIVEVYDSPEAQFMVDVQDGHVVYMQAAVVPRLGPAATRLASSELKARARAFLADNNGCFESLVDRLQFEPGGKGDNSFFRWSNPEPDLERPWNQPTFVQVGIDAAGSIFGYIDSGICYLHVP
;
A
#
# COMPACT_ATOMS: atom_id res chain seq x y z
N MET A 1 15.16 69.31 3.81
CA MET A 1 14.99 69.48 5.26
C MET A 1 14.82 68.09 5.87
N ARG A 2 15.82 67.58 6.59
CA ARG A 2 15.82 66.25 7.21
C ARG A 2 15.51 66.42 8.69
N ARG A 3 14.42 65.80 9.18
CA ARG A 3 14.16 65.68 10.62
C ARG A 3 14.59 64.29 11.08
N ILE A 4 15.59 64.32 11.93
CA ILE A 4 16.06 63.23 12.79
C ILE A 4 15.17 63.25 14.03
N SER A 5 14.79 62.08 14.55
CA SER A 5 14.36 61.94 15.93
C SER A 5 14.91 60.61 16.47
N PHE A 6 15.85 60.75 17.40
CA PHE A 6 16.31 59.72 18.33
C PHE A 6 15.43 59.79 19.58
N PHE A 7 15.11 58.65 20.19
CA PHE A 7 15.06 58.53 21.65
C PHE A 7 15.56 57.15 22.09
N ILE A 8 16.08 57.15 23.32
CA ILE A 8 17.17 56.34 23.87
C ILE A 8 16.68 55.00 24.46
N ALA A 9 17.64 54.09 24.53
CA ALA A 9 17.64 52.74 25.06
C ALA A 9 17.25 52.59 26.55
N ALA A 10 16.86 51.37 26.91
CA ALA A 10 17.28 50.73 28.15
C ALA A 10 17.77 49.32 27.82
N ALA A 11 19.03 49.06 28.15
CA ALA A 11 19.72 47.79 28.01
C ALA A 11 19.62 46.99 29.31
N LEU A 12 19.51 45.66 29.21
CA LEU A 12 20.03 44.74 30.20
C LEU A 12 20.58 43.50 29.48
N THR A 13 21.82 43.18 29.82
CA THR A 13 22.74 42.28 29.15
C THR A 13 22.78 40.88 29.79
N LEU A 14 22.97 39.89 28.91
CA LEU A 14 23.79 38.66 29.04
C LEU A 14 23.46 37.66 30.15
N SER A 15 23.16 36.41 29.76
CA SER A 15 24.06 35.27 30.06
C SER A 15 23.72 34.02 29.24
N SER A 16 24.77 33.29 28.91
CA SER A 16 24.90 32.24 27.91
C SER A 16 24.25 30.90 28.29
N CYS A 17 23.77 30.14 27.30
CA CYS A 17 23.85 28.67 27.30
C CYS A 17 23.82 28.16 25.85
N SER A 18 25.00 27.79 25.35
CA SER A 18 25.12 26.83 24.25
C SER A 18 24.56 25.50 24.72
N LEU A 19 23.59 24.95 24.00
CA LEU A 19 23.33 23.51 24.02
C LEU A 19 23.08 23.05 22.59
N ALA A 20 24.07 22.32 22.09
CA ALA A 20 23.98 21.46 20.93
C ALA A 20 22.71 20.60 21.03
N ARG A 21 21.79 20.75 20.07
CA ARG A 21 20.72 19.76 19.90
C ARG A 21 21.19 18.73 18.90
N SER A 22 21.78 17.69 19.45
CA SER A 22 22.05 16.41 18.81
C SER A 22 20.86 15.99 17.94
N GLN A 23 21.18 15.59 16.71
CA GLN A 23 20.30 14.77 15.88
C GLN A 23 19.98 13.49 16.66
N SER A 24 18.73 13.33 17.09
CA SER A 24 18.15 12.00 17.27
C SER A 24 17.34 11.71 16.03
N SER A 25 17.94 10.91 15.14
CA SER A 25 17.21 10.11 14.16
C SER A 25 16.21 9.25 14.94
N VAL A 26 14.93 9.60 14.86
CA VAL A 26 13.85 8.73 15.32
C VAL A 26 13.58 7.77 14.17
N GLU A 27 14.18 6.59 14.26
CA GLU A 27 13.89 5.45 13.40
C GLU A 27 12.47 4.94 13.75
N PRO A 28 11.50 4.90 12.81
CA PRO A 28 10.20 4.30 13.09
C PRO A 28 10.30 2.77 12.94
N THR A 29 10.83 2.09 13.96
CA THR A 29 10.59 0.65 14.16
C THR A 29 9.19 0.43 14.73
N GLN A 30 8.19 0.31 13.86
CA GLN A 30 6.91 -0.32 14.22
C GLN A 30 6.90 -1.76 13.69
N PRO A 31 6.94 -2.79 14.55
CA PRO A 31 6.74 -4.17 14.12
C PRO A 31 5.28 -4.40 13.69
N TRP A 32 5.11 -5.03 12.53
CA TRP A 32 3.81 -5.48 11.98
C TRP A 32 2.98 -6.24 13.03
N PRO A 33 1.67 -5.94 13.20
CA PRO A 33 0.84 -6.71 14.11
C PRO A 33 0.51 -8.10 13.53
N PRO A 34 0.33 -9.14 14.36
CA PRO A 34 -0.32 -10.37 13.93
C PRO A 34 -1.77 -10.06 13.55
N ALA A 35 -2.21 -10.54 12.39
CA ALA A 35 -3.59 -10.46 11.94
C ALA A 35 -4.48 -11.37 12.81
N THR A 36 -4.85 -10.88 13.98
CA THR A 36 -6.04 -11.31 14.71
C THR A 36 -6.79 -10.04 15.06
N GLY A 37 -7.70 -9.64 14.17
CA GLY A 37 -8.51 -8.45 14.31
C GLY A 37 -8.96 -7.96 12.95
N THR A 38 -10.18 -8.32 12.58
CA THR A 38 -10.90 -7.73 11.46
C THR A 38 -10.97 -6.22 11.67
N VAL A 39 -10.17 -5.45 10.94
CA VAL A 39 -10.32 -3.99 10.86
C VAL A 39 -10.96 -3.71 9.51
N VAL A 40 -12.27 -3.48 9.54
CA VAL A 40 -13.04 -3.04 8.39
C VAL A 40 -12.70 -1.56 8.15
N ALA A 41 -11.82 -1.27 7.19
CA ALA A 41 -11.61 0.09 6.73
C ALA A 41 -12.71 0.46 5.73
N GLN A 42 -13.55 1.44 6.09
CA GLN A 42 -14.71 1.87 5.32
C GLN A 42 -14.36 3.13 4.51
N THR A 43 -14.60 3.14 3.19
CA THR A 43 -14.51 4.36 2.37
C THR A 43 -15.75 5.21 2.60
N LEU A 44 -15.55 6.46 3.04
CA LEU A 44 -16.61 7.45 3.19
C LEU A 44 -16.67 8.34 1.95
N TYR A 45 -17.73 8.23 1.13
CA TYR A 45 -18.11 9.28 0.17
C TYR A 45 -19.42 9.93 0.64
N GLY A 46 -19.44 11.26 0.70
CA GLY A 46 -20.59 12.04 1.18
C GLY A 46 -21.02 13.11 0.19
N ARG A 47 -22.34 13.28 0.03
CA ARG A 47 -22.96 14.41 -0.71
C ARG A 47 -23.53 15.38 0.32
N ILE A 48 -23.17 16.66 0.26
CA ILE A 48 -23.76 17.69 1.11
C ILE A 48 -25.24 17.84 0.69
N THR A 49 -26.17 17.48 1.57
CA THR A 49 -27.61 17.51 1.27
C THR A 49 -28.34 18.74 1.84
N SER A 50 -27.74 19.47 2.77
CA SER A 50 -28.24 20.77 3.23
C SER A 50 -27.14 21.61 3.88
N VAL A 51 -27.30 22.93 3.86
CA VAL A 51 -26.50 23.88 4.61
C VAL A 51 -27.45 24.59 5.58
N GLU A 52 -27.38 24.22 6.86
CA GLU A 52 -28.00 25.00 7.93
C GLU A 52 -26.90 25.52 8.85
N GLU A 53 -27.10 26.74 9.38
CA GLU A 53 -26.17 27.42 10.29
C GLU A 53 -25.92 26.57 11.54
N GLY A 54 -24.85 25.76 11.55
CA GLY A 54 -24.42 25.05 12.76
C GLY A 54 -23.74 23.69 12.59
N GLY A 55 -23.69 23.09 11.40
CA GLY A 55 -22.94 21.84 11.24
C GLY A 55 -23.17 21.14 9.90
N TYR A 56 -22.15 20.41 9.46
CA TYR A 56 -22.23 19.54 8.28
C TYR A 56 -22.82 18.19 8.70
N SER A 57 -23.95 17.79 8.10
CA SER A 57 -24.37 16.39 8.07
C SER A 57 -23.80 15.74 6.81
N ILE A 58 -22.86 14.81 6.98
CA ILE A 58 -22.37 13.98 5.88
C ILE A 58 -23.10 12.64 6.00
N GLU A 59 -24.05 12.36 5.10
CA GLU A 59 -24.53 10.98 4.94
C GLU A 59 -23.43 10.16 4.27
N LEU A 60 -22.86 9.24 5.03
CA LEU A 60 -21.88 8.27 4.55
C LEU A 60 -22.64 7.20 3.80
N ARG A 61 -22.64 7.26 2.46
CA ARG A 61 -23.20 6.17 1.66
C ARG A 61 -22.06 5.24 1.26
N GLU A 62 -21.96 4.12 1.97
CA GLU A 62 -21.14 3.01 1.51
C GLU A 62 -21.72 2.48 0.19
N THR A 63 -20.88 2.36 -0.83
CA THR A 63 -21.30 1.63 -2.03
C THR A 63 -21.46 0.16 -1.64
N PRO A 64 -22.65 -0.45 -1.74
CA PRO A 64 -22.83 -1.84 -1.32
C PRO A 64 -21.90 -2.75 -2.12
N ILE A 65 -21.35 -3.77 -1.46
CA ILE A 65 -20.65 -4.85 -2.16
C ILE A 65 -21.69 -5.55 -3.06
N PRO A 66 -21.42 -5.71 -4.36
CA PRO A 66 -22.36 -6.40 -5.24
C PRO A 66 -22.53 -7.87 -4.82
N PRO A 67 -23.62 -8.54 -5.23
CA PRO A 67 -23.77 -9.96 -4.99
C PRO A 67 -22.65 -10.76 -5.67
N ASP A 68 -22.37 -11.96 -5.13
CA ASP A 68 -21.39 -12.87 -5.70
C ASP A 68 -21.67 -13.18 -7.17
N ARG A 69 -20.59 -13.23 -7.96
CA ARG A 69 -20.67 -13.53 -9.39
C ARG A 69 -20.85 -15.03 -9.64
N PRO A 70 -21.65 -15.42 -10.65
CA PRO A 70 -21.75 -16.81 -11.08
C PRO A 70 -20.38 -17.42 -11.38
N GLU A 71 -20.23 -18.74 -11.19
CA GLU A 71 -18.96 -19.44 -11.44
C GLU A 71 -18.42 -19.24 -12.86
N ALA A 72 -19.29 -19.21 -13.87
CA ALA A 72 -18.91 -18.96 -15.25
C ALA A 72 -18.23 -17.59 -15.45
N GLU A 73 -18.60 -16.60 -14.65
CA GLU A 73 -18.03 -15.25 -14.70
C GLU A 73 -16.70 -15.13 -13.93
N ARG A 74 -16.44 -16.07 -13.00
CA ARG A 74 -15.23 -16.15 -12.19
C ARG A 74 -14.06 -16.86 -12.90
N ALA A 75 -14.32 -17.48 -14.05
CA ALA A 75 -13.31 -18.23 -14.80
C ALA A 75 -12.11 -17.35 -15.23
N ALA A 76 -12.35 -16.10 -15.60
CA ALA A 76 -11.30 -15.15 -15.99
C ALA A 76 -10.39 -14.79 -14.81
N ALA A 77 -10.96 -14.51 -13.63
CA ALA A 77 -10.20 -14.22 -12.41
C ALA A 77 -9.32 -15.41 -12.00
N GLN A 78 -9.87 -16.63 -12.04
CA GLN A 78 -9.09 -17.84 -11.77
C GLN A 78 -7.95 -18.07 -12.79
N ALA A 79 -8.19 -17.76 -14.07
CA ALA A 79 -7.14 -17.84 -15.09
C ALA A 79 -6.04 -16.80 -14.86
N ALA A 80 -6.41 -15.58 -14.46
CA ALA A 80 -5.46 -14.53 -14.10
C ALA A 80 -4.60 -14.94 -12.90
N ILE A 81 -5.19 -15.51 -11.85
CA ILE A 81 -4.44 -16.03 -10.70
C ILE A 81 -3.47 -17.14 -11.11
N ARG A 82 -3.90 -18.09 -11.93
CA ARG A 82 -3.04 -19.18 -12.42
C ARG A 82 -1.87 -18.67 -13.26
N ALA A 83 -2.10 -17.66 -14.08
CA ALA A 83 -1.06 -17.01 -14.86
C ALA A 83 -0.08 -16.26 -13.95
N PHE A 84 -0.59 -15.44 -13.02
CA PHE A 84 0.18 -14.70 -12.03
C PHE A 84 1.06 -15.62 -11.16
N ALA A 85 0.51 -16.74 -10.70
CA ALA A 85 1.24 -17.72 -9.89
C ALA A 85 2.17 -18.63 -10.72
N GLY A 86 2.13 -18.57 -12.05
CA GLY A 86 2.85 -19.51 -12.92
C GLY A 86 2.41 -20.96 -12.75
N ALA A 87 1.18 -21.20 -12.28
CA ALA A 87 0.67 -22.50 -11.87
C ALA A 87 -0.68 -22.80 -12.56
N PRO A 88 -0.68 -23.33 -13.81
CA PRO A 88 -1.90 -23.52 -14.61
C PRO A 88 -2.88 -24.53 -14.01
N SER A 89 -2.42 -25.42 -13.12
CA SER A 89 -3.24 -26.41 -12.43
C SER A 89 -3.57 -26.02 -10.99
N LEU A 90 -3.34 -24.75 -10.58
CA LEU A 90 -3.64 -24.30 -9.23
C LEU A 90 -5.14 -24.43 -8.93
N THR A 91 -5.45 -25.17 -7.86
CA THR A 91 -6.81 -25.31 -7.33
C THR A 91 -7.13 -24.07 -6.50
N LEU A 92 -8.26 -23.44 -6.83
CA LEU A 92 -8.71 -22.20 -6.19
C LEU A 92 -10.09 -22.43 -5.58
N THR A 93 -10.25 -22.01 -4.34
CA THR A 93 -11.53 -21.96 -3.62
C THR A 93 -11.95 -20.51 -3.53
N TYR A 94 -13.15 -20.19 -3.99
CA TYR A 94 -13.68 -18.84 -3.91
C TYR A 94 -14.29 -18.59 -2.54
N SER A 95 -13.98 -17.43 -1.96
CA SER A 95 -14.36 -17.07 -0.59
C SER A 95 -15.32 -15.89 -0.51
N GLY A 96 -15.60 -15.21 -1.62
CA GLY A 96 -16.57 -14.12 -1.70
C GLY A 96 -16.00 -12.82 -2.26
N LEU A 97 -16.82 -11.77 -2.24
CA LEU A 97 -16.43 -10.40 -2.52
C LEU A 97 -16.13 -9.63 -1.23
N GLN A 98 -15.10 -8.79 -1.25
CA GLN A 98 -14.82 -7.85 -0.17
C GLN A 98 -14.19 -6.56 -0.70
N ARG A 99 -13.90 -5.62 0.20
CA ARG A 99 -13.08 -4.45 -0.13
C ARG A 99 -11.60 -4.79 -0.01
N HIS A 100 -10.77 -4.21 -0.87
CA HIS A 100 -9.33 -4.36 -0.75
C HIS A 100 -8.84 -3.73 0.57
N PRO A 101 -7.99 -4.42 1.37
CA PRO A 101 -7.63 -3.97 2.71
C PRO A 101 -6.86 -2.64 2.74
N GLU A 102 -6.09 -2.36 1.69
CA GLU A 102 -5.28 -1.14 1.58
C GLU A 102 -5.93 -0.05 0.71
N ASN A 103 -7.06 -0.37 0.08
CA ASN A 103 -7.85 0.57 -0.72
C ASN A 103 -9.32 0.15 -0.70
N SER A 104 -10.10 0.72 0.21
CA SER A 104 -11.49 0.32 0.35
C SER A 104 -12.37 0.76 -0.82
N GLY A 105 -11.85 1.60 -1.74
CA GLY A 105 -12.49 1.93 -3.02
C GLY A 105 -12.49 0.79 -4.04
N ILE A 106 -11.59 -0.19 -3.88
CA ILE A 106 -11.50 -1.37 -4.76
C ILE A 106 -12.34 -2.51 -4.17
N ILE A 107 -13.17 -3.13 -5.00
CA ILE A 107 -13.90 -4.35 -4.68
C ILE A 107 -13.15 -5.51 -5.30
N VAL A 108 -12.94 -6.58 -4.54
CA VAL A 108 -12.14 -7.73 -4.95
C VAL A 108 -12.87 -9.05 -4.77
N GLU A 109 -12.65 -9.98 -5.69
CA GLU A 109 -12.93 -11.40 -5.50
C GLU A 109 -11.79 -12.05 -4.72
N VAL A 110 -12.12 -12.83 -3.69
CA VAL A 110 -11.15 -13.52 -2.84
C VAL A 110 -11.08 -15.00 -3.22
N TYR A 111 -9.86 -15.48 -3.39
CA TYR A 111 -9.57 -16.88 -3.68
C TYR A 111 -8.49 -17.41 -2.77
N ASP A 112 -8.72 -18.60 -2.21
CA ASP A 112 -7.76 -19.32 -1.40
C ASP A 112 -7.26 -20.56 -2.14
N SER A 113 -5.99 -20.84 -1.96
CA SER A 113 -5.33 -22.09 -2.35
C SER A 113 -4.58 -22.65 -1.13
N PRO A 114 -4.08 -23.90 -1.19
CA PRO A 114 -3.23 -24.42 -0.12
C PRO A 114 -1.96 -23.60 0.12
N GLU A 115 -1.50 -22.84 -0.90
CA GLU A 115 -0.21 -22.15 -0.90
C GLU A 115 -0.34 -20.65 -0.60
N ALA A 116 -1.46 -20.02 -0.96
CA ALA A 116 -1.65 -18.58 -0.86
C ALA A 116 -3.13 -18.17 -0.93
N GLN A 117 -3.42 -17.00 -0.39
CA GLN A 117 -4.61 -16.21 -0.68
C GLN A 117 -4.32 -15.22 -1.81
N PHE A 118 -5.29 -15.02 -2.69
CA PHE A 118 -5.27 -14.06 -3.79
C PHE A 118 -6.50 -13.16 -3.73
N MET A 119 -6.35 -11.91 -4.15
CA MET A 119 -7.49 -11.02 -4.43
C MET A 119 -7.38 -10.46 -5.84
N VAL A 120 -8.49 -10.46 -6.56
CA VAL A 120 -8.60 -9.99 -7.95
C VAL A 120 -9.56 -8.82 -7.98
N ASP A 121 -9.15 -7.71 -8.58
CA ASP A 121 -10.02 -6.54 -8.77
C ASP A 121 -11.18 -6.88 -9.72
N VAL A 122 -12.41 -6.59 -9.31
CA VAL A 122 -13.60 -6.88 -10.12
C VAL A 122 -13.74 -5.97 -11.34
N GLN A 123 -13.08 -4.81 -11.36
CA GLN A 123 -13.24 -3.83 -12.43
C GLN A 123 -12.45 -4.21 -13.68
N ASP A 124 -11.21 -4.64 -13.52
CA ASP A 124 -10.27 -4.91 -14.62
C ASP A 124 -9.68 -6.33 -14.59
N GLY A 125 -9.96 -7.12 -13.56
CA GLY A 125 -9.69 -8.56 -13.51
C GLY A 125 -8.23 -8.93 -13.22
N HIS A 126 -7.38 -8.01 -12.76
CA HIS A 126 -6.00 -8.34 -12.38
C HIS A 126 -5.87 -8.70 -10.90
N VAL A 127 -4.83 -9.49 -10.59
CA VAL A 127 -4.47 -9.79 -9.21
C VAL A 127 -3.93 -8.51 -8.57
N VAL A 128 -4.53 -8.09 -7.46
CA VAL A 128 -4.11 -6.91 -6.67
C VAL A 128 -3.51 -7.31 -5.32
N TYR A 129 -3.66 -8.56 -4.91
CA TYR A 129 -3.13 -9.04 -3.65
C TYR A 129 -2.73 -10.50 -3.76
N MET A 130 -1.60 -10.85 -3.16
CA MET A 130 -1.23 -12.23 -2.89
C MET A 130 -0.48 -12.32 -1.57
N GLN A 131 -0.84 -13.31 -0.77
CA GLN A 131 -0.16 -13.62 0.50
C GLN A 131 0.01 -15.13 0.61
N ALA A 132 1.27 -15.58 0.61
CA ALA A 132 1.59 -16.97 0.85
C ALA A 132 1.10 -17.41 2.24
N ALA A 133 0.50 -18.60 2.31
CA ALA A 133 0.03 -19.24 3.54
C ALA A 133 1.20 -19.52 4.50
N VAL A 134 2.38 -19.79 3.96
CA VAL A 134 3.63 -19.94 4.71
C VAL A 134 4.66 -19.00 4.11
N VAL A 135 5.14 -18.05 4.91
CA VAL A 135 6.28 -17.22 4.52
C VAL A 135 7.53 -18.10 4.53
N PRO A 136 8.25 -18.23 3.40
CA PRO A 136 9.45 -19.05 3.32
C PRO A 136 10.47 -18.64 4.40
N ARG A 137 11.13 -19.63 4.98
CA ARG A 137 12.30 -19.41 5.83
C ARG A 137 13.53 -19.87 5.08
N LEU A 138 14.59 -19.07 5.14
CA LEU A 138 15.84 -19.44 4.51
C LEU A 138 16.37 -20.72 5.17
N GLY A 139 16.43 -21.80 4.38
CA GLY A 139 17.03 -23.04 4.83
C GLY A 139 18.55 -22.86 5.04
N PRO A 140 19.19 -23.67 5.88
CA PRO A 140 20.61 -23.52 6.21
C PRO A 140 21.56 -23.66 5.01
N ALA A 141 21.10 -24.26 3.90
CA ALA A 141 21.86 -24.43 2.67
C ALA A 141 21.51 -23.40 1.57
N ALA A 142 20.53 -22.51 1.79
CA ALA A 142 20.07 -21.59 0.77
C ALA A 142 21.00 -20.38 0.65
N THR A 143 21.37 -20.02 -0.58
CA THR A 143 22.17 -18.83 -0.86
C THR A 143 21.31 -17.58 -0.68
N ARG A 144 21.76 -16.68 0.19
CA ARG A 144 21.17 -15.35 0.34
C ARG A 144 21.61 -14.46 -0.82
N LEU A 145 20.63 -13.86 -1.50
CA LEU A 145 20.86 -12.87 -2.55
C LEU A 145 21.18 -11.50 -1.97
N ALA A 146 21.88 -10.67 -2.74
CA ALA A 146 22.13 -9.29 -2.37
C ALA A 146 20.83 -8.47 -2.42
N SER A 147 20.72 -7.44 -1.57
CA SER A 147 19.53 -6.57 -1.54
C SER A 147 19.24 -5.92 -2.91
N SER A 148 20.26 -5.56 -3.68
CA SER A 148 20.11 -5.04 -5.04
C SER A 148 19.52 -6.06 -6.00
N GLU A 149 19.88 -7.35 -5.88
CA GLU A 149 19.31 -8.43 -6.68
C GLU A 149 17.86 -8.70 -6.31
N LEU A 150 17.54 -8.69 -5.01
CA LEU A 150 16.16 -8.83 -4.53
C LEU A 150 15.28 -7.67 -5.02
N LYS A 151 15.78 -6.43 -4.97
CA LYS A 151 15.09 -5.25 -5.52
C LYS A 151 14.86 -5.39 -7.03
N ALA A 152 15.87 -5.85 -7.77
CA ALA A 152 15.76 -6.07 -9.21
C ALA A 152 14.70 -7.12 -9.55
N ARG A 153 14.63 -8.22 -8.79
CA ARG A 153 13.59 -9.24 -8.93
C ARG A 153 12.20 -8.71 -8.61
N ALA A 154 12.04 -7.96 -7.53
CA ALA A 154 10.77 -7.33 -7.19
C ALA A 154 10.31 -6.35 -8.30
N ARG A 155 11.22 -5.54 -8.84
CA ARG A 155 10.92 -4.64 -9.95
C ARG A 155 10.49 -5.42 -11.21
N ALA A 156 11.21 -6.47 -11.58
CA ALA A 156 10.87 -7.30 -12.74
C ALA A 156 9.49 -7.96 -12.57
N PHE A 157 9.21 -8.50 -11.38
CA PHE A 157 7.89 -9.04 -11.07
C PHE A 157 6.76 -8.02 -11.23
N LEU A 158 6.96 -6.78 -10.76
CA LEU A 158 5.98 -5.72 -10.93
C LEU A 158 5.81 -5.33 -12.40
N ALA A 159 6.87 -5.29 -13.19
CA ALA A 159 6.80 -5.03 -14.62
C ALA A 159 5.96 -6.08 -15.37
N ASP A 160 6.04 -7.33 -14.95
CA ASP A 160 5.32 -8.45 -15.57
C ASP A 160 3.85 -8.55 -15.12
N ASN A 161 3.53 -8.12 -13.89
CA ASN A 161 2.22 -8.38 -13.27
C ASN A 161 1.38 -7.13 -12.99
N ASN A 162 1.95 -5.93 -13.11
CA ASN A 162 1.22 -4.67 -12.95
C ASN A 162 1.36 -3.81 -14.20
N GLY A 163 0.29 -3.70 -14.98
CA GLY A 163 0.29 -3.06 -16.30
C GLY A 163 0.65 -1.58 -16.29
N CYS A 164 0.57 -0.90 -15.14
CA CYS A 164 0.84 0.54 -15.03
C CYS A 164 2.24 0.83 -14.44
N PHE A 165 2.87 -0.16 -13.81
CA PHE A 165 4.08 0.05 -13.02
C PHE A 165 5.21 0.71 -13.81
N GLU A 166 5.58 0.18 -14.99
CA GLU A 166 6.67 0.75 -15.79
C GLU A 166 6.39 2.20 -16.24
N SER A 167 5.13 2.56 -16.48
CA SER A 167 4.76 3.93 -16.85
C SER A 167 4.75 4.91 -15.67
N LEU A 168 4.65 4.39 -14.44
CA LEU A 168 4.49 5.19 -13.23
C LEU A 168 5.72 5.17 -12.32
N VAL A 169 6.66 4.23 -12.51
CA VAL A 169 7.77 4.00 -11.57
C VAL A 169 8.61 5.24 -11.27
N ASP A 170 8.82 6.12 -12.25
CA ASP A 170 9.59 7.36 -12.09
C ASP A 170 8.86 8.44 -11.28
N ARG A 171 7.53 8.30 -11.09
CA ARG A 171 6.69 9.16 -10.25
C ARG A 171 6.54 8.61 -8.82
N LEU A 172 6.91 7.35 -8.61
CA LEU A 172 6.76 6.70 -7.30
C LEU A 172 8.03 6.83 -6.47
N GLN A 173 7.85 7.04 -5.17
CA GLN A 173 8.92 7.02 -4.19
C GLN A 173 9.20 5.57 -3.77
N PHE A 174 10.44 5.13 -3.94
CA PHE A 174 10.90 3.82 -3.50
C PHE A 174 11.30 3.81 -2.02
N GLU A 175 10.80 2.83 -1.27
CA GLU A 175 11.10 2.62 0.15
C GLU A 175 11.47 1.14 0.40
N PRO A 176 12.70 0.85 0.84
CA PRO A 176 13.07 -0.49 1.28
C PRO A 176 12.62 -0.73 2.73
N GLY A 177 12.05 -1.90 2.99
CA GLY A 177 11.74 -2.42 4.32
C GLY A 177 12.24 -3.86 4.48
N GLY A 178 12.27 -4.36 5.71
CA GLY A 178 12.69 -5.73 5.98
C GLY A 178 12.37 -6.21 7.39
N LYS A 179 12.24 -7.52 7.54
CA LYS A 179 12.03 -8.21 8.82
C LYS A 179 12.68 -9.59 8.77
N GLY A 180 13.80 -9.76 9.48
CA GLY A 180 14.56 -11.02 9.46
C GLY A 180 15.11 -11.31 8.06
N ASP A 181 14.82 -12.49 7.52
CA ASP A 181 15.22 -12.91 6.17
C ASP A 181 14.32 -12.37 5.05
N ASN A 182 13.32 -11.55 5.38
CA ASN A 182 12.37 -11.03 4.40
C ASN A 182 12.63 -9.56 4.10
N SER A 183 12.56 -9.22 2.83
CA SER A 183 12.56 -7.84 2.32
C SER A 183 11.17 -7.45 1.83
N PHE A 184 10.81 -6.20 2.05
CA PHE A 184 9.58 -5.60 1.53
C PHE A 184 9.97 -4.38 0.70
N PHE A 185 9.75 -4.44 -0.60
CA PHE A 185 10.05 -3.34 -1.50
C PHE A 185 8.78 -2.63 -1.89
N ARG A 186 8.66 -1.36 -1.51
CA ARG A 186 7.48 -0.54 -1.74
C ARG A 186 7.80 0.61 -2.68
N TRP A 187 6.84 0.91 -3.56
CA TRP A 187 6.80 2.10 -4.40
C TRP A 187 5.49 2.84 -4.11
N SER A 188 5.58 4.04 -3.54
CA SER A 188 4.42 4.82 -3.07
C SER A 188 4.24 6.09 -3.88
N ASN A 189 3.01 6.52 -4.09
CA ASN A 189 2.73 7.88 -4.55
C ASN A 189 3.12 8.85 -3.42
N PRO A 190 4.06 9.79 -3.65
CA PRO A 190 4.43 10.77 -2.62
C PRO A 190 3.35 11.84 -2.44
N GLU A 191 2.43 11.98 -3.39
CA GLU A 191 1.35 12.96 -3.34
C GLU A 191 0.09 12.38 -2.65
N PRO A 192 -0.63 13.17 -1.82
CA PRO A 192 -1.90 12.74 -1.24
C PRO A 192 -2.93 12.46 -2.32
N ASP A 193 -3.55 11.27 -2.25
CA ASP A 193 -4.72 10.95 -3.06
C ASP A 193 -5.98 11.44 -2.33
N LEU A 194 -6.55 12.54 -2.81
CA LEU A 194 -7.71 13.19 -2.19
C LEU A 194 -9.02 12.38 -2.34
N GLU A 195 -9.03 11.37 -3.23
CA GLU A 195 -10.19 10.50 -3.43
C GLU A 195 -10.18 9.30 -2.48
N ARG A 196 -9.11 9.13 -1.70
CA ARG A 196 -8.93 8.00 -0.77
C ARG A 196 -8.90 8.46 0.69
N PRO A 197 -9.28 7.57 1.63
CA PRO A 197 -9.04 7.81 3.05
C PRO A 197 -7.57 8.12 3.31
N TRP A 198 -7.30 9.12 4.15
CA TRP A 198 -5.94 9.59 4.43
C TRP A 198 -4.99 8.50 4.97
N ASN A 199 -5.54 7.42 5.53
CA ASN A 199 -4.82 6.26 6.05
C ASN A 199 -4.67 5.10 5.05
N GLN A 200 -5.05 5.30 3.78
CA GLN A 200 -4.94 4.33 2.70
C GLN A 200 -4.09 4.90 1.56
N PRO A 201 -2.76 5.00 1.74
CA PRO A 201 -1.88 5.56 0.73
C PRO A 201 -1.90 4.72 -0.55
N THR A 202 -1.63 5.36 -1.69
CA THR A 202 -1.45 4.66 -2.96
C THR A 202 -0.02 4.16 -3.09
N PHE A 203 0.15 2.84 -3.11
CA PHE A 203 1.43 2.16 -3.27
C PHE A 203 1.27 0.79 -3.94
N VAL A 204 2.39 0.26 -4.42
CA VAL A 204 2.58 -1.15 -4.76
C VAL A 204 3.76 -1.71 -3.95
N GLN A 205 3.65 -2.95 -3.48
CA GLN A 205 4.64 -3.58 -2.62
C GLN A 205 4.84 -5.06 -2.94
N VAL A 206 6.09 -5.51 -2.88
CA VAL A 206 6.47 -6.92 -3.02
C VAL A 206 7.21 -7.38 -1.76
N GLY A 207 6.74 -8.47 -1.15
CA GLY A 207 7.43 -9.23 -0.13
C GLY A 207 8.24 -10.36 -0.75
N ILE A 208 9.54 -10.38 -0.49
CA ILE A 208 10.50 -11.34 -1.07
C ILE A 208 11.44 -11.87 -0.01
N ASP A 209 11.65 -13.20 0.01
CA ASP A 209 12.57 -13.84 0.95
C ASP A 209 14.03 -13.63 0.54
N ALA A 210 14.96 -14.03 1.42
CA ALA A 210 16.39 -13.92 1.18
C ALA A 210 16.92 -14.77 0.00
N ALA A 211 16.17 -15.78 -0.45
CA ALA A 211 16.50 -16.59 -1.63
C ALA A 211 15.91 -16.03 -2.94
N GLY A 212 15.08 -14.98 -2.83
CA GLY A 212 14.42 -14.32 -3.94
C GLY A 212 13.07 -14.91 -4.33
N SER A 213 12.42 -15.66 -3.45
CA SER A 213 11.05 -16.15 -3.63
C SER A 213 10.06 -15.08 -3.19
N ILE A 214 9.10 -14.77 -4.05
CA ILE A 214 8.03 -13.81 -3.75
C ILE A 214 6.97 -14.51 -2.91
N PHE A 215 6.63 -13.93 -1.76
CA PHE A 215 5.65 -14.48 -0.82
C PHE A 215 4.51 -13.50 -0.51
N GLY A 216 4.66 -12.24 -0.92
CA GLY A 216 3.65 -11.20 -0.70
C GLY A 216 3.62 -10.21 -1.84
N TYR A 217 2.43 -9.76 -2.20
CA TYR A 217 2.19 -8.74 -3.21
C TYR A 217 0.95 -7.95 -2.83
N ILE A 218 1.05 -6.62 -2.94
CA ILE A 218 -0.04 -5.69 -2.73
C ILE A 218 0.05 -4.62 -3.81
N ASP A 219 -0.99 -4.49 -4.61
CA ASP A 219 -1.29 -3.27 -5.36
C ASP A 219 -2.51 -2.61 -4.72
N SER A 220 -2.29 -1.45 -4.12
CA SER A 220 -3.39 -0.66 -3.57
C SER A 220 -4.09 0.19 -4.63
N GLY A 221 -3.78 0.01 -5.92
CA GLY A 221 -4.41 0.69 -7.03
C GLY A 221 -3.55 1.78 -7.66
N ILE A 222 -2.25 1.52 -7.90
CA ILE A 222 -1.39 2.51 -8.58
C ILE A 222 -1.87 2.86 -10.00
N CYS A 223 -2.61 1.94 -10.65
CA CYS A 223 -3.27 2.18 -11.93
C CYS A 223 -4.37 3.25 -11.89
N TYR A 224 -4.92 3.55 -10.70
CA TYR A 224 -5.94 4.58 -10.52
C TYR A 224 -5.35 5.96 -10.24
N LEU A 225 -4.01 6.08 -10.23
CA LEU A 225 -3.36 7.38 -10.14
C LEU A 225 -3.71 8.20 -11.37
N HIS A 226 -4.52 9.24 -11.17
CA HIS A 226 -4.85 10.19 -12.21
C HIS A 226 -3.56 10.85 -12.72
N VAL A 227 -3.33 10.73 -14.02
CA VAL A 227 -2.28 11.47 -14.71
C VAL A 227 -2.87 12.84 -15.03
N PRO A 228 -2.32 13.95 -14.49
CA PRO A 228 -2.75 15.29 -14.89
C PRO A 228 -2.47 15.57 -16.37
#